data_AF-A0A7S8ED60-F1
#
_entry.id   AF-A0A7S8ED60-F1
#
_cell.length_a   1.000
_cell.length_b   1.000
_cell.length_c   1.000
_cell.angle_alpha   90.00
_cell.angle_beta   90.00
_cell.angle_gamma   90.00
#
_symmetry.space_group_name_H-M   'P 1'
#
loop_
_entity.id
_entity.type
_entity.pdbx_description
1 polymer ?
#
loop_
_entity_poly.entity_id
_entity_poly.type
_entity_poly.pdbx_seq_one_letter_code
_entity_poly.pdbx_strand_id
1 'polypeptide(L)'
;MYNDLILDRLVALPEDEKDERIQQLIDEIEALDSLLSPEARELIHHLRPRTVSDDVYEEIDETSTLGDRMADWLASMAGSWRFIISFVVFMALWMGSNLALGDRALDPAPFILLNLALSTLAGLQAPVILMAQNRQASKDRLVAENDYQVNLKNELEIVDLHRKIDTLMNTVEVQNKMVNVLVAARRQELNATVHAIKDNRETV
;
A
#
# COMPACT_ATOMS: atom_id res chain seq x y z
N MET A 1 12.57 4.43 4.26
CA MET A 1 13.86 5.09 4.58
C MET A 1 14.57 5.67 3.35
N TYR A 2 14.74 4.94 2.23
CA TYR A 2 15.36 5.51 1.01
C TYR A 2 14.42 6.48 0.25
N ASN A 3 13.11 6.21 0.25
CA ASN A 3 12.11 7.05 -0.44
C ASN A 3 11.91 8.43 0.23
N ASP A 4 11.98 8.50 1.56
CA ASP A 4 11.86 9.75 2.32
C ASP A 4 13.00 10.73 2.04
N LEU A 5 14.23 10.22 1.84
CA LEU A 5 15.41 11.04 1.57
C LEU A 5 15.35 11.75 0.20
N ILE A 6 14.63 11.18 -0.77
CA ILE A 6 14.44 11.79 -2.10
C ILE A 6 13.31 12.82 -2.05
N LEU A 7 12.21 12.51 -1.38
CA LEU A 7 11.07 13.41 -1.23
C LEU A 7 11.43 14.67 -0.42
N ASP A 8 12.18 14.53 0.67
CA ASP A 8 12.60 15.66 1.52
C ASP A 8 13.58 16.59 0.76
N ARG A 9 14.39 16.03 -0.13
CA ARG A 9 15.33 16.79 -0.97
C ARG A 9 14.65 17.51 -2.14
N LEU A 10 13.59 16.92 -2.71
CA LEU A 10 12.79 17.54 -3.76
C LEU A 10 11.92 18.70 -3.24
N VAL A 11 11.40 18.58 -2.02
CA VAL A 11 10.61 19.64 -1.37
C VAL A 11 11.46 20.88 -1.05
N ALA A 12 12.76 20.70 -0.79
CA ALA A 12 13.70 21.76 -0.40
C ALA A 12 14.28 22.60 -1.56
N LEU A 13 14.04 22.22 -2.83
CA LEU A 13 14.54 22.94 -4.00
C LEU A 13 13.62 24.12 -4.39
N PRO A 14 14.13 25.19 -5.03
CA PRO A 14 13.29 26.21 -5.66
C PRO A 14 12.51 25.60 -6.85
N GLU A 15 11.30 26.10 -7.12
CA GLU A 15 10.31 25.48 -8.04
C GLU A 15 10.84 25.23 -9.46
N ASP A 16 11.67 26.13 -9.98
CA ASP A 16 12.30 26.03 -11.30
C ASP A 16 13.30 24.86 -11.41
N GLU A 17 13.99 24.53 -10.32
CA GLU A 17 14.97 23.44 -10.27
C GLU A 17 14.32 22.06 -10.03
N LYS A 18 13.10 22.06 -9.48
CA LYS A 18 12.30 20.83 -9.30
C LYS A 18 11.87 20.25 -10.63
N ASP A 19 11.37 21.09 -11.53
CA ASP A 19 10.88 20.65 -12.84
C ASP A 19 12.00 20.04 -13.67
N GLU A 20 13.19 20.66 -13.68
CA GLU A 20 14.37 20.10 -14.34
C GLU A 20 14.79 18.76 -13.73
N ARG A 21 14.76 18.64 -12.39
CA ARG A 21 15.12 17.38 -11.72
C ARG A 21 14.10 16.27 -11.97
N ILE A 22 12.81 16.61 -12.02
CA ILE A 22 11.73 15.65 -12.34
C ILE A 22 11.93 15.14 -13.77
N GLN A 23 12.20 16.03 -14.72
CA GLN A 23 12.46 15.63 -16.11
C GLN A 23 13.71 14.74 -16.22
N GLN A 24 14.79 15.07 -15.52
CA GLN A 24 15.98 14.19 -15.46
C GLN A 24 15.68 12.80 -14.92
N LEU A 25 14.85 12.68 -13.88
CA LEU A 25 14.47 11.39 -13.31
C LEU A 25 13.58 10.59 -14.25
N ILE A 26 12.68 11.25 -14.99
CA ILE A 26 11.84 10.61 -16.01
C ILE A 26 12.74 10.06 -17.14
N ASP A 27 13.68 10.87 -17.64
CA ASP A 27 14.63 10.46 -18.68
C ASP A 27 15.51 9.29 -18.22
N GLU A 28 15.97 9.31 -16.96
CA GLU A 28 16.78 8.23 -16.38
C GLU A 28 15.99 6.93 -16.25
N ILE A 29 14.72 7.00 -15.81
CA ILE A 29 13.83 5.85 -15.72
C ILE A 29 13.55 5.29 -17.12
N GLU A 30 13.29 6.14 -18.11
CA GLU A 30 13.01 5.73 -19.48
C GLU A 30 14.24 5.10 -20.15
N ALA A 31 15.43 5.63 -19.86
CA ALA A 31 16.70 5.05 -20.26
C ALA A 31 16.94 3.68 -19.60
N LEU A 32 16.65 3.52 -18.30
CA LEU A 32 16.73 2.21 -17.64
C LEU A 32 15.72 1.21 -18.21
N ASP A 33 14.49 1.66 -18.49
CA ASP A 33 13.46 0.82 -19.10
C ASP A 33 13.91 0.37 -20.50
N SER A 34 14.55 1.26 -21.28
CA SER A 34 15.19 0.95 -22.57
C SER A 34 16.16 -0.25 -22.53
N LEU A 35 16.84 -0.47 -21.40
CA LEU A 35 17.82 -1.53 -21.19
C LEU A 35 17.20 -2.87 -20.75
N LEU A 36 15.94 -2.87 -20.30
CA LEU A 36 15.22 -4.08 -19.93
C LEU A 36 14.75 -4.83 -21.18
N SER A 37 14.95 -6.16 -21.20
CA SER A 37 14.41 -7.03 -22.25
C SER A 37 12.87 -6.92 -22.28
N PRO A 38 12.23 -7.12 -23.44
CA PRO A 38 10.76 -7.04 -23.55
C PRO A 38 10.04 -7.94 -22.53
N GLU A 39 10.60 -9.13 -22.28
CA GLU A 39 10.12 -10.09 -21.28
C GLU A 39 10.28 -9.59 -19.84
N ALA A 40 11.41 -8.93 -19.54
CA ALA A 40 11.64 -8.34 -18.22
C ALA A 40 10.74 -7.13 -17.96
N ARG A 41 10.45 -6.32 -18.99
CA ARG A 41 9.44 -5.25 -18.89
C ARG A 41 8.05 -5.79 -18.65
N GLU A 42 7.65 -6.83 -19.37
CA GLU A 42 6.33 -7.47 -19.19
C GLU A 42 6.21 -8.10 -17.80
N LEU A 43 7.28 -8.74 -17.31
CA LEU A 43 7.34 -9.30 -15.97
C LEU A 43 7.32 -8.22 -14.89
N ILE A 44 8.05 -7.12 -15.06
CA ILE A 44 7.97 -5.95 -14.15
C ILE A 44 6.58 -5.32 -14.21
N HIS A 45 5.92 -5.29 -15.37
CA HIS A 45 4.57 -4.75 -15.48
C HIS A 45 3.51 -5.67 -14.85
N HIS A 46 3.77 -6.98 -14.80
CA HIS A 46 2.96 -7.97 -14.07
C HIS A 46 3.29 -8.04 -12.57
N LEU A 47 4.54 -7.78 -12.19
CA LEU A 47 5.03 -7.77 -10.81
C LEU A 47 4.91 -6.40 -10.15
N ARG A 48 4.74 -5.32 -10.92
CA ARG A 48 4.34 -4.02 -10.41
C ARG A 48 3.04 -4.31 -9.73
N PRO A 49 2.99 -4.28 -8.39
CA PRO A 49 1.71 -4.40 -7.73
C PRO A 49 0.95 -3.21 -8.29
N ARG A 50 -0.08 -3.47 -9.11
CA ARG A 50 -1.24 -2.58 -9.05
C ARG A 50 -1.46 -2.45 -7.56
N THR A 51 -1.16 -1.29 -7.00
CA THR A 51 -1.42 -1.01 -5.61
C THR A 51 -2.92 -1.13 -5.51
N VAL A 52 -3.40 -2.35 -5.21
CA VAL A 52 -4.81 -2.72 -5.33
C VAL A 52 -5.65 -1.83 -4.41
N SER A 53 -5.00 -1.24 -3.41
CA SER A 53 -5.44 -0.10 -2.61
C SER A 53 -6.13 0.99 -3.44
N ASP A 54 -5.51 1.52 -4.50
CA ASP A 54 -6.06 2.65 -5.26
C ASP A 54 -7.32 2.26 -6.04
N ASP A 55 -7.34 1.08 -6.69
CA ASP A 55 -8.50 0.56 -7.44
C ASP A 55 -9.72 0.41 -6.52
N VAL A 56 -9.52 -0.08 -5.28
CA VAL A 56 -10.63 -0.31 -4.32
C VAL A 56 -11.22 1.01 -3.82
N TYR A 57 -10.40 2.02 -3.52
CA TYR A 57 -10.91 3.32 -3.08
C TYR A 57 -11.60 4.08 -4.21
N GLU A 58 -11.11 3.97 -5.45
CA GLU A 58 -11.69 4.62 -6.62
C GLU A 58 -13.08 4.03 -6.95
N GLU A 59 -13.23 2.70 -6.90
CA GLU A 59 -14.51 2.00 -7.08
C GLU A 59 -15.54 2.34 -5.96
N ILE A 60 -15.07 2.53 -4.72
CA ILE A 60 -15.89 2.96 -3.58
C ILE A 60 -16.38 4.41 -3.76
N ASP A 61 -15.54 5.31 -4.27
CA ASP A 61 -15.89 6.72 -4.44
C ASP A 61 -16.80 6.96 -5.65
N GLU A 62 -16.67 6.15 -6.71
CA GLU A 62 -17.58 6.20 -7.88
C GLU A 62 -19.03 5.85 -7.53
N THR A 63 -19.25 5.00 -6.52
CA THR A 63 -20.59 4.55 -6.11
C THR A 63 -21.21 5.42 -4.99
N SER A 64 -20.51 6.45 -4.52
CA SER A 64 -20.94 7.25 -3.37
C SER A 64 -22.07 8.23 -3.71
N THR A 65 -23.15 8.23 -2.91
CA THR A 65 -24.27 9.15 -3.09
C THR A 65 -23.97 10.56 -2.55
N LEU A 66 -24.79 11.56 -2.90
CA LEU A 66 -24.65 12.92 -2.35
C LEU A 66 -24.80 12.95 -0.81
N GLY A 67 -25.71 12.14 -0.27
CA GLY A 67 -25.87 11.99 1.18
C GLY A 67 -24.63 11.38 1.83
N ASP A 68 -23.95 10.48 1.10
CA ASP A 68 -22.73 9.88 1.59
C ASP A 68 -21.61 10.92 1.74
N ARG A 69 -21.40 11.72 0.69
CA ARG A 69 -20.40 12.80 0.71
C ARG A 69 -20.64 13.81 1.83
N MET A 70 -21.91 14.17 2.08
CA MET A 70 -22.27 15.07 3.18
C MET A 70 -21.98 14.47 4.55
N ALA A 71 -22.24 13.16 4.74
CA ALA A 71 -21.93 12.49 6.00
C ALA A 71 -20.42 12.38 6.25
N ASP A 72 -19.59 12.17 5.21
CA ASP A 72 -18.12 12.11 5.34
C ASP A 72 -17.57 13.49 5.72
N TRP A 73 -18.11 14.53 5.10
CA TRP A 73 -17.78 15.91 5.43
C TRP A 73 -18.20 16.27 6.86
N LEU A 74 -19.41 15.90 7.28
CA LEU A 74 -19.88 16.15 8.65
C LEU A 74 -19.06 15.38 9.69
N ALA A 75 -18.70 14.12 9.41
CA ALA A 75 -17.89 13.30 10.32
C ALA A 75 -16.46 13.85 10.47
N SER A 76 -15.83 14.23 9.35
CA SER A 76 -14.49 14.82 9.37
C SER A 76 -14.45 16.20 10.05
N MET A 77 -15.49 17.03 9.85
CA MET A 77 -15.59 18.33 10.50
C MET A 77 -15.87 18.20 12.01
N ALA A 78 -16.80 17.33 12.42
CA ALA A 78 -17.17 17.13 13.81
C ALA A 78 -16.08 16.39 14.63
N GLY A 79 -15.20 15.63 13.99
CA GLY A 79 -14.10 14.91 14.63
C GLY A 79 -12.88 15.76 15.01
N SER A 80 -12.84 17.04 14.63
CA SER A 80 -11.68 17.90 14.87
C SER A 80 -11.70 18.59 16.24
N TRP A 81 -10.60 18.51 16.98
CA TRP A 81 -10.40 19.24 18.24
C TRP A 81 -10.60 20.76 18.09
N ARG A 82 -10.26 21.33 16.92
CA ARG A 82 -10.43 22.77 16.65
C ARG A 82 -11.90 23.16 16.56
N PHE A 83 -12.74 22.29 15.99
CA PHE A 83 -14.19 22.51 15.91
C PHE A 83 -14.81 22.54 17.31
N ILE A 84 -14.50 21.55 18.15
CA ILE A 84 -15.00 21.45 19.53
C ILE A 84 -14.67 22.73 20.32
N ILE A 85 -13.42 23.19 20.27
CA ILE A 85 -13.00 24.40 20.98
C ILE A 85 -13.74 25.64 20.44
N SER A 86 -13.83 25.79 19.11
CA SER A 86 -14.54 26.93 18.50
C SER A 86 -16.04 26.96 18.87
N PHE A 87 -16.66 25.79 18.96
CA PHE A 87 -18.07 25.64 19.34
C PHE A 87 -18.31 26.03 20.80
N VAL A 88 -17.43 25.61 21.72
CA VAL A 88 -17.49 26.01 23.13
C VAL A 88 -17.28 27.51 23.30
N VAL A 89 -16.33 28.10 22.57
CA VAL A 89 -16.10 29.55 22.59
C VAL A 89 -17.33 30.30 22.05
N PHE A 90 -17.92 29.83 20.95
CA PHE A 90 -19.14 30.41 20.40
C PHE A 90 -20.29 30.38 21.41
N MET A 91 -20.52 29.26 22.09
CA MET A 91 -21.54 29.17 23.14
C MET A 91 -21.28 30.15 24.29
N ALA A 92 -20.04 30.25 24.76
CA ALA A 92 -19.66 31.20 25.81
C ALA A 92 -19.88 32.66 25.39
N LEU A 93 -19.55 33.00 24.14
CA LEU A 93 -19.81 34.33 23.57
C LEU A 93 -21.30 34.63 23.44
N TRP A 94 -22.11 33.66 23.00
CA TRP A 94 -23.56 33.79 22.89
C TRP A 94 -24.22 34.04 24.26
N MET A 95 -23.84 33.23 25.25
CA MET A 95 -24.31 33.38 26.63
C MET A 95 -23.88 34.72 27.22
N GLY A 96 -22.61 35.11 27.03
CA GLY A 96 -22.08 36.38 27.52
C GLY A 96 -22.75 37.59 26.88
N SER A 97 -23.01 37.55 25.57
CA SER A 97 -23.72 38.61 24.84
C SER A 97 -25.16 38.76 25.34
N ASN A 98 -25.91 37.66 25.45
CA ASN A 98 -27.30 37.71 25.96
C ASN A 98 -27.37 38.17 27.42
N LEU A 99 -26.41 37.78 28.26
CA LEU A 99 -26.35 38.25 29.65
C LEU A 99 -26.07 39.76 29.73
N ALA A 100 -25.22 40.29 28.84
CA ALA A 100 -24.91 41.71 28.76
C ALA A 100 -26.08 42.57 28.24
N LEU A 101 -26.95 42.00 27.40
CA LEU A 101 -28.12 42.69 26.83
C LEU A 101 -29.33 42.75 27.78
N GLY A 102 -29.39 41.90 28.81
CA GLY A 102 -30.39 41.96 29.88
C GLY A 102 -31.83 41.96 29.35
N ASP A 103 -32.57 43.04 29.61
CA ASP A 103 -33.99 43.20 29.23
C ASP A 103 -34.23 43.29 27.70
N ARG A 104 -33.17 43.44 26.90
CA ARG A 104 -33.22 43.38 25.42
C ARG A 104 -32.61 42.11 24.86
N ALA A 105 -32.29 41.13 25.71
CA ALA A 105 -31.70 39.88 25.28
C ALA A 105 -32.69 39.10 24.39
N LEU A 106 -32.17 38.55 23.30
CA LEU A 106 -32.93 37.69 22.40
C LEU A 106 -33.14 36.29 23.01
N ASP A 107 -32.24 35.87 23.90
CA ASP A 107 -32.29 34.59 24.63
C ASP A 107 -31.93 34.80 26.13
N PRO A 108 -32.85 35.35 26.96
CA PRO A 108 -32.62 35.55 28.39
C PRO A 108 -32.35 34.22 29.12
N ALA A 109 -31.62 34.26 30.23
CA ALA A 109 -31.42 33.09 31.08
C ALA A 109 -32.78 32.49 31.46
N PRO A 110 -33.04 31.18 31.22
CA PRO A 110 -32.08 30.07 31.12
C PRO A 110 -31.63 29.65 29.69
N PHE A 111 -31.66 30.52 28.68
CA PHE A 111 -31.20 30.28 27.30
C PHE A 111 -32.00 29.19 26.55
N ILE A 112 -33.31 29.41 26.37
CA ILE A 112 -34.23 28.43 25.77
C ILE A 112 -33.91 28.16 24.30
N LEU A 113 -33.47 29.18 23.54
CA LEU A 113 -33.16 29.03 22.12
C LEU A 113 -31.88 28.24 21.92
N LEU A 114 -30.84 28.55 22.71
CA LEU A 114 -29.61 27.76 22.72
C LEU A 114 -29.90 26.30 23.08
N ASN A 115 -30.69 26.07 24.12
CA ASN A 115 -31.00 24.72 24.58
C ASN A 115 -31.82 23.92 23.54
N LEU A 116 -32.77 24.56 22.88
CA LEU A 116 -33.52 23.95 21.78
C LEU A 116 -32.58 23.55 20.63
N ALA A 117 -31.71 24.46 20.19
CA ALA A 117 -30.75 24.20 19.12
C ALA A 117 -29.80 23.04 19.46
N LEU A 118 -29.25 23.03 20.68
CA LEU A 118 -28.37 21.95 21.16
C LEU A 118 -29.10 20.61 21.23
N SER A 119 -30.35 20.60 21.69
CA SER A 119 -31.16 19.38 21.77
C SER A 119 -31.47 18.80 20.40
N THR A 120 -31.81 19.64 19.42
CA THR A 120 -32.00 19.20 18.03
C THR A 120 -30.70 18.71 17.41
N LEU A 121 -29.58 19.39 17.65
CA LEU A 121 -28.26 18.97 17.16
C LEU A 121 -27.87 17.60 17.71
N ALA A 122 -28.02 17.40 19.03
CA ALA A 122 -27.74 16.12 19.69
C ALA A 122 -28.67 14.99 19.20
N GLY A 123 -29.95 15.29 18.95
CA GLY A 123 -30.90 14.31 18.42
C GLY A 123 -30.56 13.82 17.01
N LEU A 124 -30.04 14.71 16.15
CA LEU A 124 -29.57 14.36 14.80
C LEU A 124 -28.17 13.76 14.77
N GLN A 125 -27.39 13.93 15.84
CA GLN A 125 -26.00 13.48 15.90
C GLN A 125 -25.87 11.96 15.84
N ALA A 126 -26.66 11.21 16.63
CA ALA A 126 -26.54 9.75 16.70
C ALA A 126 -26.79 9.04 15.36
N PRO A 127 -27.85 9.35 14.57
CA PRO A 127 -28.04 8.78 13.24
C PRO A 127 -26.93 9.13 12.25
N VAL A 128 -26.45 10.38 12.25
CA VAL A 128 -25.38 10.82 11.35
C VAL A 128 -24.09 10.09 11.66
N ILE A 129 -23.73 9.97 12.94
CA ILE A 129 -22.58 9.18 13.38
C ILE A 129 -22.76 7.72 12.98
N LEU A 130 -23.93 7.13 13.19
CA LEU A 130 -24.20 5.73 12.83
C LEU A 130 -24.09 5.50 11.31
N MET A 131 -24.58 6.43 10.49
CA MET A 131 -24.44 6.38 9.03
C MET A 131 -22.97 6.48 8.61
N ALA A 132 -22.21 7.41 9.19
CA ALA A 132 -20.78 7.55 8.93
C ALA A 132 -20.00 6.29 9.35
N GLN A 133 -20.31 5.73 10.51
CA GLN A 133 -19.72 4.48 11.00
C GLN A 133 -20.06 3.29 10.10
N ASN A 134 -21.32 3.15 9.68
CA ASN A 134 -21.75 2.06 8.81
C ASN A 134 -21.07 2.15 7.43
N ARG A 135 -20.89 3.37 6.89
CA ARG A 135 -20.10 3.54 5.66
C ARG A 135 -18.63 3.18 5.88
N GLN A 136 -17.99 3.69 6.93
CA GLN A 136 -16.58 3.39 7.20
C GLN A 136 -16.37 1.87 7.35
N ALA A 137 -17.24 1.18 8.10
CA ALA A 137 -17.18 -0.27 8.26
C ALA A 137 -17.37 -1.01 6.92
N SER A 138 -18.20 -0.50 6.02
CA SER A 138 -18.35 -1.08 4.68
C SER A 138 -17.09 -0.89 3.83
N LYS A 139 -16.46 0.29 3.87
CA LYS A 139 -15.18 0.55 3.17
C LYS A 139 -14.09 -0.37 3.72
N ASP A 140 -13.95 -0.43 5.05
CA ASP A 140 -12.96 -1.27 5.73
C ASP A 140 -13.15 -2.76 5.39
N ARG A 141 -14.40 -3.23 5.26
CA ARG A 141 -14.69 -4.61 4.86
C ARG A 141 -14.24 -4.92 3.43
N LEU A 142 -14.47 -4.00 2.48
CA LEU A 142 -14.07 -4.19 1.08
C LEU A 142 -12.54 -4.22 0.94
N VAL A 143 -11.85 -3.32 1.65
CA VAL A 143 -10.38 -3.32 1.71
C VAL A 143 -9.87 -4.62 2.32
N ALA A 144 -10.44 -5.08 3.43
CA ALA A 144 -10.03 -6.33 4.06
C ALA A 144 -10.28 -7.57 3.18
N GLU A 145 -11.38 -7.61 2.43
CA GLU A 145 -11.64 -8.70 1.47
C GLU A 145 -10.62 -8.68 0.33
N ASN A 146 -10.30 -7.50 -0.20
CA ASN A 146 -9.29 -7.37 -1.25
C ASN A 146 -7.91 -7.81 -0.76
N ASP A 147 -7.48 -7.34 0.42
CA ASP A 147 -6.23 -7.74 1.05
C ASP A 147 -6.17 -9.27 1.26
N TYR A 148 -7.29 -9.88 1.65
CA TYR A 148 -7.40 -11.32 1.79
C TYR A 148 -7.18 -12.04 0.45
N GLN A 149 -7.81 -11.59 -0.64
CA GLN A 149 -7.64 -12.18 -1.97
C GLN A 149 -6.21 -12.05 -2.48
N VAL A 150 -5.58 -10.89 -2.27
CA VAL A 150 -4.17 -10.65 -2.62
C VAL A 150 -3.26 -11.58 -1.82
N ASN A 151 -3.49 -11.72 -0.51
CA ASN A 151 -2.70 -12.61 0.33
C ASN A 151 -2.83 -14.08 -0.10
N LEU A 152 -4.04 -14.53 -0.42
CA LEU A 152 -4.27 -15.89 -0.92
C LEU A 152 -3.55 -16.13 -2.25
N LYS A 153 -3.59 -15.15 -3.16
CA LYS A 153 -2.86 -15.22 -4.43
C LYS A 153 -1.35 -15.32 -4.19
N ASN A 154 -0.80 -14.49 -3.30
CA ASN A 154 0.61 -14.53 -2.94
C ASN A 154 1.00 -15.88 -2.33
N GLU A 155 0.16 -16.46 -1.48
CA GLU A 155 0.40 -17.79 -0.90
C GLU A 155 0.47 -18.87 -1.99
N LEU A 156 -0.46 -18.85 -2.95
CA LEU A 156 -0.45 -19.78 -4.09
C LEU A 156 0.79 -19.59 -4.98
N GLU A 157 1.19 -18.35 -5.27
CA GLU A 157 2.39 -18.05 -6.03
C GLU A 157 3.65 -18.54 -5.32
N ILE A 158 3.75 -18.39 -3.99
CA ILE A 158 4.85 -18.93 -3.19
C ILE A 158 4.91 -20.45 -3.28
N VAL A 159 3.77 -21.14 -3.19
CA VAL A 159 3.71 -22.60 -3.33
C VAL A 159 4.17 -23.05 -4.72
N ASP A 160 3.75 -22.34 -5.77
CA ASP A 160 4.19 -22.65 -7.14
C ASP A 160 5.69 -22.40 -7.34
N LEU A 161 6.22 -21.30 -6.80
CA LEU A 161 7.65 -21.03 -6.76
C LEU A 161 8.42 -22.13 -6.02
N HIS A 162 7.89 -22.63 -4.90
CA HIS A 162 8.51 -23.74 -4.16
C HIS A 162 8.61 -25.00 -5.02
N ARG A 163 7.53 -25.37 -5.73
CA ARG A 163 7.52 -26.53 -6.65
C ARG A 163 8.52 -26.37 -7.79
N LYS A 164 8.65 -25.17 -8.34
CA LYS A 164 9.64 -24.86 -9.39
C LYS A 164 11.06 -25.00 -8.85
N ILE A 165 11.33 -24.49 -7.65
CA ILE A 165 12.63 -24.64 -6.97
C ILE A 165 12.96 -26.12 -6.73
N ASP A 166 12.02 -26.90 -6.20
CA ASP A 166 12.22 -28.34 -5.98
C ASP A 166 12.55 -29.08 -7.28
N THR A 167 11.88 -28.72 -8.38
CA THR A 167 12.15 -29.30 -9.71
C THR A 167 13.54 -28.96 -10.21
N LEU A 168 13.99 -27.72 -10.02
CA LEU A 168 15.34 -27.29 -10.36
C LEU A 168 16.39 -27.99 -9.49
N MET A 169 16.16 -28.09 -8.18
CA MET A 169 17.07 -28.79 -7.25
C MET A 169 17.22 -30.26 -7.63
N ASN A 170 16.13 -30.95 -7.95
CA ASN A 170 16.16 -32.34 -8.43
C ASN A 170 16.95 -32.47 -9.74
N THR A 171 16.76 -31.53 -10.68
CA THR A 171 17.49 -31.52 -11.96
C THR A 171 18.99 -31.36 -11.74
N VAL A 172 19.40 -30.44 -10.85
CA VAL A 172 20.80 -30.23 -10.47
C VAL A 172 21.39 -31.46 -9.76
N GLU A 173 20.61 -32.13 -8.91
CA GLU A 173 21.06 -33.36 -8.23
C GLU A 173 21.33 -34.48 -9.24
N VAL A 174 20.42 -34.68 -10.20
CA VAL A 174 20.59 -35.68 -11.27
C VAL A 174 21.82 -35.35 -12.12
N GLN A 175 22.01 -34.08 -12.48
CA GLN A 175 23.21 -33.64 -13.21
C GLN A 175 24.50 -33.92 -12.43
N ASN A 176 24.54 -33.61 -11.14
CA ASN A 176 25.70 -33.90 -10.29
C ASN A 176 26.01 -35.40 -10.21
N LYS A 177 24.98 -36.25 -10.07
CA LYS A 177 25.16 -37.72 -10.11
C LYS A 177 25.73 -38.18 -11.45
N MET A 178 25.18 -37.69 -12.56
CA MET A 178 25.65 -38.02 -13.92
C MET A 178 27.12 -37.63 -14.12
N VAL A 179 27.50 -36.42 -13.69
CA VAL A 179 28.89 -35.93 -13.75
C VAL A 179 29.81 -36.82 -12.91
N ASN A 180 29.42 -37.16 -11.68
CA ASN A 180 30.22 -38.02 -10.81
C ASN A 180 30.43 -39.43 -11.41
N VAL A 181 29.38 -40.02 -12.01
CA VAL A 181 29.49 -41.32 -12.70
C VAL A 181 30.43 -41.22 -13.91
N LEU A 182 30.30 -40.17 -14.72
CA LEU A 182 31.18 -39.94 -15.88
C LEU A 182 32.65 -39.80 -15.44
N VAL A 183 32.91 -39.03 -14.38
CA VAL A 183 34.26 -38.86 -13.83
C VAL A 183 34.83 -40.18 -13.32
N ALA A 184 34.03 -40.99 -12.63
CA ALA A 184 34.45 -42.31 -12.16
C ALA A 184 34.78 -43.26 -13.32
N ALA A 185 33.94 -43.31 -14.35
CA ALA A 185 34.16 -44.11 -15.54
C ALA A 185 35.45 -43.71 -16.29
N ARG A 186 35.66 -42.40 -16.50
CA ARG A 186 36.90 -41.89 -17.12
C ARG A 186 38.14 -42.21 -16.30
N ARG A 187 38.04 -42.16 -14.96
CA ARG A 187 39.16 -42.54 -14.09
C ARG A 187 39.50 -44.03 -14.22
N GLN A 188 38.49 -44.89 -14.38
CA GLN A 188 38.70 -46.32 -14.59
C GLN A 188 39.37 -46.60 -15.94
N GLU A 189 38.92 -45.96 -17.02
CA GLU A 189 39.56 -46.06 -18.35
C GLU A 189 41.02 -45.59 -18.32
N LEU A 190 41.28 -44.45 -17.67
CA LEU A 190 42.63 -43.90 -17.53
C LEU A 190 43.55 -44.86 -16.75
N ASN A 191 43.05 -45.45 -15.66
CA ASN A 191 43.83 -46.42 -14.89
C ASN A 191 44.13 -47.68 -15.72
N ALA A 192 43.17 -48.20 -16.47
CA ALA A 192 43.37 -49.37 -17.33
C ALA A 192 44.40 -49.10 -18.43
N THR A 193 44.35 -47.93 -19.06
CA THR A 193 45.35 -47.53 -20.08
C THR A 193 46.72 -47.31 -19.47
N VAL A 194 46.82 -46.67 -18.32
CA VAL A 194 48.10 -46.50 -17.59
C VAL A 194 48.71 -47.86 -17.25
N HIS A 195 47.92 -48.82 -16.77
CA HIS A 195 48.38 -50.18 -16.50
C HIS A 195 48.88 -50.89 -17.76
N ALA A 196 48.13 -50.84 -18.87
CA ALA A 196 48.55 -51.44 -20.13
C ALA A 196 49.86 -50.84 -20.68
N ILE A 197 50.06 -49.54 -20.52
CA ILE A 197 51.32 -48.87 -20.91
C ILE A 197 52.48 -49.30 -20.01
N LYS A 198 52.24 -49.51 -18.71
CA LYS A 198 53.24 -49.99 -17.76
C LYS A 198 53.68 -51.42 -18.06
N ASP A 199 52.73 -52.33 -18.27
CA ASP A 199 53.03 -53.73 -18.62
C ASP A 199 53.84 -53.82 -19.91
N ASN A 200 53.52 -53.00 -20.92
CA ASN A 200 54.24 -52.97 -22.19
C ASN A 200 55.65 -52.36 -22.08
N ARG A 201 55.97 -51.68 -20.97
CA ARG A 201 57.30 -51.14 -20.67
C ARG A 201 58.18 -52.12 -19.89
N GLU A 202 57.60 -53.13 -19.24
CA GLU A 202 58.34 -54.14 -18.47
C GLU A 202 58.68 -55.39 -19.32
N THR A 203 58.07 -55.53 -20.50
CA THR A 203 58.30 -56.63 -21.47
C THR A 203 59.32 -56.32 -22.56
N VAL A 204 59.93 -55.13 -22.55
CA VAL A 204 61.03 -54.70 -23.45
C VAL A 204 62.29 -54.51 -22.64
#